data_AF-A0A1G9L9E3-F1
#
_entry.id   AF-A0A1G9L9E3-F1
#
_cell.length_a   1.000
_cell.length_b   1.000
_cell.length_c   1.000
_cell.angle_alpha   90.00
_cell.angle_beta   90.00
_cell.angle_gamma   90.00
#
_symmetry.space_group_name_H-M   'P 1'
#
loop_
_entity.id
_entity.type
_entity.pdbx_description
1 polymer ?
#
loop_
_entity_poly.entity_id
_entity_poly.type
_entity_poly.pdbx_seq_one_letter_code
_entity_poly.pdbx_strand_id
1 'polypeptide(L)'
;MSRNPRNQIYPATEDLPPGRGGGALVRLWRARSELLLLGGLGVLALTFLSAVANGHWTPFVVLSSAVSAPAVTKLGRNWLVAHFWCVVSRHRLQRVCLETTMHTRAGRIPLVLWITPTVTGEKALIMVRAGISAEEFEAYREEIAAACWARTANVYRHRDRAQFLIVEIVRRDEVPGTFSPGLERLYGNRSWVALRSELEEPPDLRTGVLLPRLAA
;
A
#
# COMPACT_ATOMS: atom_id res chain seq x y z
N MET A 1 -19.69 -2.66 -2.98
CA MET A 1 -19.23 -4.03 -3.26
C MET A 1 -19.91 -4.94 -2.27
N SER A 2 -20.63 -5.96 -2.76
CA SER A 2 -21.19 -7.04 -1.93
C SER A 2 -20.06 -7.93 -1.41
N ARG A 3 -20.21 -8.45 -0.19
CA ARG A 3 -19.25 -9.38 0.44
C ARG A 3 -19.36 -10.75 -0.22
N ASN A 4 -18.24 -11.47 -0.36
CA ASN A 4 -18.27 -12.85 -0.83
C ASN A 4 -18.87 -13.76 0.27
N PRO A 5 -20.01 -14.43 0.03
CA PRO A 5 -20.66 -15.27 1.03
C PRO A 5 -19.85 -16.52 1.38
N ARG A 6 -18.92 -16.96 0.51
CA ARG A 6 -18.11 -18.16 0.76
C ARG A 6 -17.11 -18.00 1.89
N ASN A 7 -16.69 -16.78 2.20
CA ASN A 7 -15.69 -16.50 3.24
C ASN A 7 -16.31 -15.82 4.46
N GLN A 8 -17.53 -16.25 4.81
CA GLN A 8 -18.21 -15.79 6.01
C GLN A 8 -17.77 -16.63 7.20
N ILE A 9 -16.92 -16.05 8.07
CA ILE A 9 -16.56 -16.64 9.37
C ILE A 9 -17.79 -16.75 10.29
N TYR A 10 -18.81 -15.91 10.07
CA TYR A 10 -20.01 -15.88 10.89
C TYR A 10 -21.03 -16.87 10.33
N PRO A 11 -21.61 -17.74 11.17
CA PRO A 11 -22.57 -18.73 10.73
C PRO A 11 -23.79 -18.06 10.08
N ALA A 12 -24.31 -18.67 9.01
CA ALA A 12 -25.43 -18.13 8.22
C ALA A 12 -26.73 -17.94 9.04
N THR A 13 -26.80 -18.50 10.24
CA THR A 13 -27.91 -18.37 11.19
C THR A 13 -27.85 -17.10 12.04
N GLU A 14 -26.72 -16.38 12.07
CA GLU A 14 -26.64 -15.06 12.71
C GLU A 14 -27.14 -13.99 11.74
N ASP A 15 -28.17 -13.23 12.14
CA ASP A 15 -28.59 -12.02 11.45
C ASP A 15 -27.46 -10.99 11.46
N LEU A 16 -26.64 -11.01 10.42
CA LEU A 16 -25.59 -10.02 10.24
C LEU A 16 -26.26 -8.66 10.03
N PRO A 17 -25.84 -7.61 10.76
CA PRO A 17 -26.37 -6.28 10.54
C PRO A 17 -26.18 -5.92 9.06
N PRO A 18 -27.18 -5.29 8.41
CA PRO A 18 -27.08 -4.92 7.01
C PRO A 18 -25.79 -4.13 6.81
N GLY A 19 -25.01 -4.52 5.79
CA GLY A 19 -23.69 -3.96 5.54
C GLY A 19 -23.76 -2.44 5.51
N ARG A 20 -23.42 -1.79 6.62
CA ARG A 20 -23.53 -0.34 6.73
C ARG A 20 -22.42 0.23 5.89
N GLY A 21 -22.79 0.76 4.72
CA GLY A 21 -21.87 1.43 3.81
C GLY A 21 -20.96 2.36 4.60
N GLY A 22 -19.66 2.31 4.34
CA GLY A 22 -18.71 3.21 4.99
C GLY A 22 -19.19 4.66 4.85
N GLY A 23 -18.97 5.47 5.89
CA GLY A 23 -19.35 6.90 5.83
C GLY A 23 -18.83 7.57 4.55
N ALA A 24 -19.49 8.65 4.11
CA ALA A 24 -19.16 9.34 2.86
C ALA A 24 -17.65 9.63 2.72
N LEU A 25 -17.00 10.00 3.82
CA LEU A 25 -15.55 10.21 3.91
C LEU A 25 -14.72 8.98 3.54
N VAL A 26 -15.12 7.78 3.99
CA VAL A 26 -14.43 6.52 3.65
C VAL A 26 -14.62 6.17 2.17
N ARG A 27 -15.80 6.43 1.62
CA ARG A 27 -16.07 6.23 0.18
C ARG A 27 -15.23 7.18 -0.66
N LEU A 28 -15.19 8.47 -0.31
CA LEU A 28 -14.33 9.47 -0.94
C LEU A 28 -12.85 9.09 -0.84
N TRP A 29 -12.39 8.61 0.32
CA TRP A 29 -11.01 8.16 0.50
C TRP A 29 -10.62 6.96 -0.38
N ARG A 30 -11.56 6.04 -0.61
CA ARG A 30 -11.36 4.90 -1.51
C ARG A 30 -11.37 5.36 -2.96
N ALA A 31 -12.35 6.18 -3.32
CA ALA A 31 -12.49 6.76 -4.64
C ALA A 31 -11.41 7.81 -4.95
N ARG A 32 -10.56 8.21 -4.00
CA ARG A 32 -9.56 9.28 -4.19
C ARG A 32 -8.72 9.11 -5.44
N SER A 33 -8.30 7.88 -5.75
CA SER A 33 -7.48 7.60 -6.94
C SER A 33 -8.30 7.73 -8.23
N GLU A 34 -9.55 7.26 -8.21
CA GLU A 34 -10.49 7.39 -9.33
C GLU A 34 -10.87 8.86 -9.56
N LEU A 35 -11.11 9.61 -8.49
CA LEU A 35 -11.42 11.04 -8.53
C LEU A 35 -10.22 11.87 -9.02
N LEU A 36 -8.99 11.53 -8.61
CA LEU A 36 -7.79 12.19 -9.12
C LEU A 36 -7.56 11.89 -10.60
N LEU A 37 -7.83 10.65 -11.04
CA LEU A 37 -7.75 10.29 -12.47
C LEU A 37 -8.82 11.01 -13.29
N LEU A 38 -10.08 10.99 -12.85
CA LEU A 38 -11.18 11.69 -13.52
C LEU A 38 -10.98 13.20 -13.53
N GLY A 39 -10.52 13.78 -12.41
CA GLY A 39 -10.19 15.20 -12.31
C GLY A 39 -9.04 15.58 -13.24
N GLY A 40 -7.98 14.77 -13.27
CA GLY A 40 -6.86 14.95 -14.20
C GLY A 40 -7.31 14.92 -15.66
N LEU A 41 -8.13 13.93 -16.04
CA LEU A 41 -8.68 13.78 -17.38
C LEU A 41 -9.64 14.91 -17.75
N GLY A 42 -10.45 15.38 -16.80
CA GLY A 42 -11.34 16.53 -16.98
C GLY A 42 -10.60 17.84 -17.22
N VAL A 43 -9.53 18.11 -16.45
CA VAL A 43 -8.66 19.28 -16.69
C VAL A 43 -8.00 19.20 -18.06
N LEU A 44 -7.54 18.01 -18.45
CA LEU A 44 -6.99 17.71 -19.78
C LEU A 44 -7.99 18.01 -20.90
N ALA A 45 -9.23 17.54 -20.76
CA ALA A 45 -10.29 17.76 -21.74
C ALA A 45 -10.67 19.25 -21.85
N LEU A 46 -10.78 19.96 -20.72
CA LEU A 46 -11.11 21.39 -20.70
C LEU A 46 -10.00 22.25 -21.30
N THR A 47 -8.74 21.96 -20.99
CA THR A 47 -7.59 22.67 -21.58
C THR A 47 -7.51 22.43 -23.09
N PHE A 48 -7.78 21.20 -23.54
CA PHE A 48 -7.86 20.88 -24.97
C PHE A 48 -9.02 21.58 -25.67
N LEU A 49 -10.22 21.57 -25.09
CA LEU A 49 -11.39 22.23 -25.67
C LEU A 49 -11.19 23.75 -25.75
N SER A 50 -10.61 24.34 -24.71
CA SER A 50 -10.24 25.76 -24.68
C SER A 50 -9.17 26.11 -25.73
N ALA A 51 -8.21 25.22 -25.96
CA ALA A 51 -7.20 25.37 -27.02
C ALA A 51 -7.82 25.51 -28.41
N VAL A 52 -8.70 24.56 -28.73
CA VAL A 52 -9.37 24.46 -30.04
C VAL A 52 -10.28 25.66 -30.26
N ALA A 53 -11.03 26.07 -29.23
CA ALA A 53 -11.93 27.21 -29.31
C ALA A 53 -11.20 28.55 -29.54
N ASN A 54 -9.99 28.70 -28.98
CA ASN A 54 -9.24 29.97 -29.04
C ASN A 54 -8.07 29.97 -30.05
N GLY A 55 -7.86 28.87 -30.79
CA GLY A 55 -6.76 28.76 -31.76
C GLY A 55 -5.36 28.79 -31.15
N HIS A 56 -5.23 28.57 -29.84
CA HIS A 56 -3.95 28.63 -29.14
C HIS A 56 -3.23 27.27 -29.14
N TRP A 57 -1.96 27.27 -29.57
CA TRP A 57 -1.12 26.07 -29.60
C TRP A 57 -0.44 25.77 -28.26
N THR A 58 -0.44 26.71 -27.33
CA THR A 58 0.20 26.61 -26.01
C THR A 58 -0.22 25.38 -25.19
N PRO A 59 -1.52 25.02 -25.06
CA PRO A 59 -1.92 23.80 -24.36
C PRO A 59 -1.45 22.52 -25.06
N PHE A 60 -1.30 22.50 -26.40
CA PHE A 60 -0.70 21.34 -27.09
C PHE A 60 0.76 21.14 -26.70
N VAL A 61 1.54 22.22 -26.61
CA VAL A 61 2.95 22.18 -26.20
C VAL A 61 3.09 21.79 -24.73
N VAL A 62 2.26 22.37 -23.84
CA VAL A 62 2.26 22.03 -22.41
C VAL A 62 1.84 20.58 -22.20
N LEU A 63 0.82 20.10 -22.91
CA LEU A 63 0.35 18.73 -22.79
C LEU A 63 1.37 17.73 -23.35
N SER A 64 1.87 18.01 -24.55
CA SER A 64 2.91 17.18 -25.19
C SER A 64 4.16 17.12 -24.32
N SER A 65 4.62 18.24 -23.75
CA SER A 65 5.79 18.26 -22.85
C SER A 65 5.52 17.55 -21.52
N ALA A 66 4.36 17.74 -20.90
CA ALA A 66 4.01 17.10 -19.63
C ALA A 66 3.88 15.57 -19.75
N VAL A 67 3.42 15.07 -20.90
CA VAL A 67 3.33 13.63 -21.18
C VAL A 67 4.66 13.07 -21.68
N SER A 68 5.37 13.81 -22.54
CA SER A 68 6.59 13.33 -23.18
C SER A 68 7.81 13.41 -22.27
N ALA A 69 7.92 14.42 -21.40
CA ALA A 69 9.09 14.56 -20.53
C ALA A 69 9.27 13.37 -19.53
N PRO A 70 8.21 12.86 -18.88
CA PRO A 70 8.31 11.63 -18.10
C PRO A 70 8.55 10.38 -18.95
N ALA A 71 8.02 10.34 -20.18
CA ALA A 71 8.17 9.20 -21.08
C ALA A 71 9.59 9.09 -21.67
N VAL A 72 10.26 10.22 -21.93
CA VAL A 72 11.61 10.26 -22.50
C VAL A 72 12.67 10.01 -21.42
N THR A 73 12.41 10.39 -20.17
CA THR A 73 13.39 10.23 -19.09
C THR A 73 13.26 8.88 -18.38
N LYS A 74 14.39 8.20 -18.15
CA LYS A 74 14.44 6.95 -17.35
C LYS A 74 13.89 7.16 -15.93
N LEU A 75 14.17 8.33 -15.35
CA LEU A 75 13.69 8.71 -14.02
C LEU A 75 12.16 8.88 -14.00
N GLY A 76 11.59 9.58 -14.99
CA GLY A 76 10.14 9.78 -15.11
C GLY A 76 9.39 8.47 -15.32
N ARG A 77 9.87 7.61 -16.22
CA ARG A 77 9.31 6.28 -16.43
C ARG A 77 9.34 5.42 -15.17
N ASN A 78 10.47 5.38 -14.46
CA ASN A 78 10.59 4.61 -13.23
C ASN A 78 9.65 5.14 -12.14
N TRP A 79 9.53 6.47 -12.02
CA TRP A 79 8.62 7.11 -11.08
C TRP A 79 7.15 6.79 -11.39
N LEU A 80 6.74 6.86 -12.66
CA LEU A 80 5.39 6.51 -13.10
C LEU A 80 5.06 5.04 -12.83
N VAL A 81 5.98 4.13 -13.19
CA VAL A 81 5.82 2.70 -12.93
C VAL A 81 5.68 2.42 -11.44
N ALA A 82 6.51 3.05 -10.60
CA ALA A 82 6.45 2.87 -9.14
C ALA A 82 5.09 3.33 -8.57
N HIS A 83 4.59 4.49 -8.99
CA HIS A 83 3.28 5.00 -8.54
C HIS A 83 2.11 4.20 -9.11
N PHE A 84 2.21 3.74 -10.36
CA PHE A 84 1.24 2.83 -10.95
C PHE A 84 1.09 1.57 -10.10
N TRP A 85 2.21 0.95 -9.71
CA TRP A 85 2.20 -0.20 -8.81
C TRP A 85 1.58 0.11 -7.45
N CYS A 86 1.83 1.29 -6.88
CA CYS A 86 1.14 1.71 -5.64
C CYS A 86 -0.40 1.75 -5.80
N VAL A 87 -0.92 2.22 -6.93
CA VAL A 87 -2.37 2.24 -7.20
C VAL A 87 -2.91 0.81 -7.36
N VAL A 88 -2.20 -0.02 -8.13
CA VAL A 88 -2.55 -1.43 -8.36
C VAL A 88 -2.56 -2.20 -7.03
N SER A 89 -1.51 -2.07 -6.22
CA SER A 89 -1.40 -2.67 -4.90
C SER A 89 -2.51 -2.21 -3.96
N ARG A 90 -2.87 -0.92 -3.96
CA ARG A 90 -4.01 -0.41 -3.18
C ARG A 90 -5.31 -1.13 -3.53
N HIS A 91 -5.63 -1.23 -4.82
CA HIS A 91 -6.88 -1.85 -5.26
C HIS A 91 -6.89 -3.35 -4.96
N ARG A 92 -5.77 -4.03 -5.26
CA ARG A 92 -5.63 -5.48 -5.03
C ARG A 92 -5.69 -5.84 -3.56
N LEU A 93 -5.05 -5.06 -2.70
CA LEU A 93 -5.08 -5.26 -1.26
C LEU A 93 -6.49 -5.05 -0.69
N GLN A 94 -7.22 -4.03 -1.15
CA GLN A 94 -8.63 -3.84 -0.77
C GLN A 94 -9.53 -4.99 -1.25
N ARG A 95 -9.28 -5.52 -2.45
CA ARG A 95 -10.00 -6.69 -2.98
C ARG A 95 -9.70 -7.93 -2.14
N VAL A 96 -8.44 -8.18 -1.78
CA VAL A 96 -8.11 -9.30 -0.90
C VAL A 96 -8.78 -9.16 0.45
N CYS A 97 -8.78 -7.98 1.08
CA CYS A 97 -9.49 -7.79 2.35
C CYS A 97 -11.01 -8.04 2.24
N LEU A 98 -11.59 -7.94 1.05
CA LEU A 98 -13.02 -8.17 0.82
C LEU A 98 -13.34 -9.64 0.51
N GLU A 99 -12.41 -10.33 -0.16
CA GLU A 99 -12.54 -11.74 -0.51
C GLU A 99 -12.06 -12.69 0.60
N THR A 100 -11.16 -12.21 1.47
CA THR A 100 -10.67 -12.91 2.67
C THR A 100 -11.53 -12.60 3.90
N THR A 101 -11.16 -13.12 5.06
CA THR A 101 -11.85 -12.85 6.32
C THR A 101 -11.53 -11.50 6.95
N MET A 102 -10.59 -10.74 6.38
CA MET A 102 -10.04 -9.47 6.88
C MET A 102 -11.03 -8.29 6.77
N HIS A 103 -12.24 -8.46 7.28
CA HIS A 103 -13.27 -7.43 7.44
C HIS A 103 -14.02 -7.63 8.76
N THR A 104 -14.66 -6.57 9.23
CA THR A 104 -15.50 -6.68 10.43
C THR A 104 -16.81 -7.45 10.17
N ARG A 105 -17.55 -7.83 11.23
CA ARG A 105 -18.91 -8.40 11.13
C ARG A 105 -19.82 -7.63 10.16
N ALA A 106 -19.76 -6.30 10.20
CA ALA A 106 -20.53 -5.41 9.33
C ALA A 106 -19.95 -5.25 7.91
N GLY A 107 -18.95 -6.04 7.52
CA GLY A 107 -18.30 -6.01 6.20
C GLY A 107 -17.39 -4.81 5.96
N ARG A 108 -16.87 -4.17 7.03
CA ARG A 108 -15.96 -3.02 6.87
C ARG A 108 -14.52 -3.51 6.70
N ILE A 109 -13.96 -3.31 5.51
CA ILE A 109 -12.54 -3.56 5.25
C ILE A 109 -11.62 -2.50 5.88
N PRO A 110 -10.37 -2.86 6.22
CA PRO A 110 -9.31 -1.94 6.65
C PRO A 110 -9.11 -0.76 5.71
N LEU A 111 -8.63 0.36 6.25
CA LEU A 111 -8.39 1.57 5.47
C LEU A 111 -6.92 1.63 5.06
N VAL A 112 -6.65 1.49 3.76
CA VAL A 112 -5.32 1.79 3.20
C VAL A 112 -5.11 3.29 3.22
N LEU A 113 -4.28 3.77 4.14
CA LEU A 113 -4.00 5.20 4.31
C LEU A 113 -3.07 5.69 3.21
N TRP A 114 -1.94 5.01 3.07
CA TRP A 114 -0.87 5.45 2.17
C TRP A 114 -0.11 4.25 1.63
N ILE A 115 0.43 4.36 0.42
CA ILE A 115 1.36 3.39 -0.15
C ILE A 115 2.53 4.18 -0.72
N THR A 116 3.74 3.89 -0.24
CA THR A 116 4.96 4.53 -0.74
C THR A 116 5.76 3.51 -1.54
N PRO A 117 6.28 3.87 -2.72
CA PRO A 117 7.20 3.00 -3.44
C PRO A 117 8.50 2.82 -2.67
N THR A 118 9.06 1.62 -2.76
CA THR A 118 10.37 1.24 -2.23
C THR A 118 11.25 0.69 -3.34
N VAL A 119 12.52 0.43 -3.05
CA VAL A 119 13.46 -0.17 -4.01
C VAL A 119 13.01 -1.59 -4.39
N THR A 120 12.49 -2.34 -3.42
CA THR A 120 12.05 -3.73 -3.53
C THR A 120 10.61 -3.89 -4.01
N GLY A 121 9.77 -2.86 -3.88
CA GLY A 121 8.35 -2.90 -4.25
C GLY A 121 7.58 -1.73 -3.66
N GLU A 122 6.68 -2.00 -2.71
CA GLU A 122 5.89 -0.96 -2.03
C GLU A 122 5.70 -1.24 -0.54
N LYS A 123 5.53 -0.20 0.28
CA LYS A 123 5.07 -0.31 1.67
C LYS A 123 3.71 0.36 1.83
N ALA A 124 2.73 -0.38 2.31
CA ALA A 124 1.36 0.09 2.54
C ALA A 124 1.09 0.30 4.02
N LEU A 125 0.73 1.53 4.41
CA LEU A 125 0.22 1.85 5.75
C LEU A 125 -1.28 1.60 5.80
N ILE A 126 -1.69 0.74 6.72
CA ILE A 126 -3.08 0.31 6.89
C ILE A 126 -3.54 0.68 8.29
N MET A 127 -4.72 1.28 8.35
CA MET A 127 -5.47 1.43 9.59
C MET A 127 -6.52 0.33 9.67
N VAL A 128 -6.33 -0.60 10.60
CA VAL A 128 -7.29 -1.68 10.85
C VAL A 128 -8.47 -1.17 11.68
N ARG A 129 -9.59 -1.89 11.60
CA ARG A 129 -10.80 -1.63 12.38
C ARG A 129 -10.85 -2.59 13.56
N ALA A 130 -11.66 -2.25 14.57
CA ALA A 130 -11.93 -3.14 15.69
C ALA A 130 -12.43 -4.51 15.16
N GLY A 131 -11.81 -5.58 15.63
CA GLY A 131 -12.05 -6.95 15.17
C GLY A 131 -11.14 -7.42 14.04
N ILE A 132 -10.14 -6.64 13.64
CA ILE A 132 -9.10 -7.03 12.68
C ILE A 132 -7.75 -6.76 13.35
N SER A 133 -6.84 -7.73 13.32
CA SER A 133 -5.52 -7.64 13.95
C SER A 133 -4.39 -7.76 12.94
N ALA A 134 -3.16 -7.47 13.37
CA ALA A 134 -2.00 -7.58 12.49
C ALA A 134 -1.60 -9.05 12.25
N GLU A 135 -1.88 -9.92 13.22
CA GLU A 135 -1.70 -11.37 13.15
C GLU A 135 -2.60 -11.99 12.07
N GLU A 136 -3.82 -11.47 11.89
CA GLU A 136 -4.69 -11.89 10.80
C GLU A 136 -4.08 -11.56 9.42
N PHE A 137 -3.49 -10.36 9.28
CA PHE A 137 -2.77 -10.00 8.05
C PHE A 137 -1.56 -10.90 7.79
N GLU A 138 -0.83 -11.28 8.84
CA GLU A 138 0.29 -12.21 8.73
C GLU A 138 -0.18 -13.62 8.32
N ALA A 139 -1.31 -14.09 8.84
CA ALA A 139 -1.90 -15.36 8.45
C ALA A 139 -2.29 -15.40 6.96
N TYR A 140 -2.77 -14.27 6.42
CA TYR A 140 -3.15 -14.13 5.00
C TYR A 140 -2.04 -13.53 4.11
N ARG A 141 -0.78 -13.52 4.57
CA ARG A 141 0.32 -12.86 3.83
C ARG A 141 0.54 -13.46 2.45
N GLU A 142 0.32 -14.77 2.28
CA GLU A 142 0.51 -15.44 0.98
C GLU A 142 -0.63 -15.10 0.01
N GLU A 143 -1.87 -14.98 0.49
CA GLU A 143 -2.99 -14.49 -0.29
C GLU A 143 -2.79 -13.02 -0.69
N ILE A 144 -2.25 -12.20 0.22
CA ILE A 144 -1.87 -10.82 -0.06
C ILE A 144 -0.80 -10.78 -1.16
N ALA A 145 0.27 -11.57 -1.03
CA ALA A 145 1.35 -11.64 -2.01
C ALA A 145 0.81 -12.05 -3.40
N ALA A 146 0.03 -13.14 -3.44
CA ALA A 146 -0.60 -13.63 -4.66
C ALA A 146 -1.53 -12.59 -5.29
N ALA A 147 -2.40 -11.97 -4.50
CA ALA A 147 -3.36 -11.00 -5.00
C ALA A 147 -2.68 -9.72 -5.51
N CYS A 148 -1.59 -9.29 -4.87
CA CYS A 148 -0.81 -8.14 -5.27
C CYS A 148 0.20 -8.46 -6.39
N TRP A 149 0.30 -9.70 -6.87
CA TRP A 149 1.32 -10.14 -7.83
C TRP A 149 2.75 -9.89 -7.35
N ALA A 150 2.98 -10.11 -6.06
CA ALA A 150 4.25 -9.94 -5.39
C ALA A 150 4.92 -11.30 -5.16
N ARG A 151 6.23 -11.28 -4.90
CA ARG A 151 6.98 -12.49 -4.53
C ARG A 151 6.66 -12.89 -3.09
N THR A 152 6.65 -11.92 -2.19
CA THR A 152 6.31 -12.09 -0.78
C THR A 152 5.61 -10.84 -0.25
N ALA A 153 4.92 -10.99 0.88
CA ALA A 153 4.40 -9.90 1.67
C ALA A 153 4.87 -10.06 3.13
N ASN A 154 5.35 -8.98 3.73
CA ASN A 154 5.76 -8.94 5.13
C ASN A 154 4.83 -8.01 5.91
N VAL A 155 4.45 -8.39 7.14
CA VAL A 155 3.58 -7.58 7.98
C VAL A 155 4.32 -7.09 9.22
N TYR A 156 4.16 -5.80 9.50
CA TYR A 156 4.71 -5.13 10.67
C TYR A 156 3.58 -4.48 11.47
N ARG A 157 3.59 -4.67 12.79
CA ARG A 157 2.65 -4.00 13.69
C ARG A 157 3.30 -2.77 14.33
N HIS A 158 2.50 -1.74 14.60
CA HIS A 158 3.00 -0.62 15.40
C HIS A 158 3.06 -1.01 16.88
N ARG A 159 4.17 -0.72 17.55
CA ARG A 159 4.46 -1.04 18.96
C ARG A 159 3.39 -0.50 19.92
N ASP A 160 3.09 0.80 19.83
CA ASP A 160 2.17 1.46 20.78
C ASP A 160 0.72 1.59 20.26
N ARG A 161 0.46 1.27 18.99
CA ARG A 161 -0.82 1.56 18.32
C ARG A 161 -1.28 0.41 17.42
N ALA A 162 -1.90 -0.60 18.01
CA ALA A 162 -2.36 -1.81 17.31
C ALA A 162 -3.30 -1.56 16.12
N GLN A 163 -3.93 -0.38 16.04
CA GLN A 163 -4.75 0.03 14.90
C GLN A 163 -3.96 0.30 13.61
N PHE A 164 -2.63 0.40 13.68
CA PHE A 164 -1.78 0.64 12.53
C PHE A 164 -0.86 -0.55 12.27
N LEU A 165 -0.81 -0.95 11.00
CA LEU A 165 0.13 -1.95 10.51
C LEU A 165 0.69 -1.55 9.15
N ILE A 166 1.85 -2.09 8.82
CA ILE A 166 2.49 -1.96 7.52
C ILE A 166 2.45 -3.31 6.85
N VAL A 167 2.02 -3.32 5.58
CA VAL A 167 2.21 -4.44 4.67
C VAL A 167 3.27 -4.03 3.67
N GLU A 168 4.43 -4.68 3.72
CA GLU A 168 5.46 -4.56 2.71
C GLU A 168 5.19 -5.59 1.61
N ILE A 169 5.14 -5.10 0.37
CA ILE A 169 4.88 -5.88 -0.84
C ILE A 169 6.20 -5.95 -1.59
N VAL A 170 6.84 -7.13 -1.59
CA VAL A 170 8.16 -7.34 -2.17
C VAL A 170 8.01 -7.93 -3.58
N ARG A 171 8.49 -7.21 -4.59
CA ARG A 171 8.45 -7.63 -6.00
C ARG A 171 9.82 -7.95 -6.55
N ARG A 172 10.86 -7.32 -6.01
CA ARG A 172 12.25 -7.39 -6.46
C ARG A 172 13.13 -7.75 -5.27
N ASP A 173 14.22 -8.45 -5.56
CA ASP A 173 15.24 -8.79 -4.58
C ASP A 173 15.92 -7.53 -4.04
N GLU A 174 16.27 -7.56 -2.77
CA GLU A 174 17.10 -6.53 -2.16
C GLU A 174 18.45 -6.50 -2.85
N VAL A 175 18.82 -5.34 -3.40
CA VAL A 175 20.18 -5.12 -3.87
C VAL A 175 21.03 -4.82 -2.63
N PRO A 176 22.07 -5.62 -2.32
CA PRO A 176 22.90 -5.41 -1.14
C PRO A 176 23.39 -3.96 -1.04
N GLY A 177 23.21 -3.34 0.13
CA GLY A 177 23.61 -1.95 0.39
C GLY A 177 22.57 -0.88 0.04
N THR A 178 21.38 -1.23 -0.44
CA THR A 178 20.34 -0.24 -0.72
C THR A 178 19.37 -0.11 0.45
N PHE A 179 19.62 0.85 1.35
CA PHE A 179 18.65 1.25 2.37
C PHE A 179 17.37 1.74 1.69
N SER A 180 16.23 1.13 2.02
CA SER A 180 14.95 1.37 1.34
C SER A 180 14.01 2.17 2.25
N PRO A 181 14.09 3.52 2.25
CA PRO A 181 13.56 4.36 3.32
C PRO A 181 12.09 4.73 3.11
N GLY A 182 11.33 3.93 2.35
CA GLY A 182 10.04 4.37 1.80
C GLY A 182 9.05 4.81 2.88
N LEU A 183 8.88 4.00 3.93
CA LEU A 183 8.01 4.37 5.06
C LEU A 183 8.80 4.77 6.32
N GLU A 184 10.05 4.32 6.45
CA GLU A 184 10.94 4.66 7.58
C GLU A 184 11.19 6.16 7.68
N ARG A 185 11.27 6.85 6.52
CA ARG A 185 11.44 8.30 6.46
C ARG A 185 10.21 9.06 6.99
N LEU A 186 9.01 8.46 6.94
CA LEU A 186 7.74 9.10 7.31
C LEU A 186 7.25 8.72 8.72
N TYR A 187 7.55 7.51 9.21
CA TYR A 187 6.96 6.99 10.45
C TYR A 187 7.96 6.49 11.50
N GLY A 188 9.27 6.58 11.22
CA GLY A 188 10.35 6.18 12.13
C GLY A 188 10.50 4.66 12.25
N ASN A 189 11.75 4.16 12.29
CA ASN A 189 12.04 2.73 12.30
C ASN A 189 11.68 2.04 13.64
N ARG A 190 11.87 2.73 14.78
CA ARG A 190 11.75 2.13 16.13
C ARG A 190 10.33 1.76 16.58
N SER A 191 9.31 2.18 15.86
CA SER A 191 7.90 2.00 16.25
C SER A 191 7.26 0.77 15.61
N TRP A 192 7.92 0.08 14.68
CA TRP A 192 7.35 -1.05 13.94
C TRP A 192 8.06 -2.35 14.30
N VAL A 193 7.28 -3.38 14.56
CA VAL A 193 7.76 -4.70 14.96
C VAL A 193 7.29 -5.72 13.92
N ALA A 194 8.22 -6.46 13.34
CA ALA A 194 7.91 -7.54 12.41
C ALA A 194 7.20 -8.68 13.15
N LEU A 195 6.14 -9.22 12.55
CA LEU A 195 5.41 -10.37 13.14
C LEU A 195 6.15 -11.69 12.95
N ARG A 196 6.94 -11.83 11.88
CA ARG A 196 7.71 -13.05 11.55
C ARG A 196 9.03 -13.22 12.33
N SER A 197 9.29 -12.40 13.35
CA SER A 197 10.53 -12.43 14.14
C SER A 197 10.76 -13.74 14.93
N GLU A 198 9.79 -14.67 15.00
CA GLU A 198 9.94 -15.93 15.75
C GLU A 198 10.64 -17.06 14.97
N LEU A 199 10.91 -16.88 13.66
CA LEU A 199 11.64 -17.86 12.84
C LEU A 199 12.98 -17.34 12.30
N GLU A 200 13.32 -16.08 12.58
CA GLU A 200 14.63 -15.55 12.27
C GLU A 200 15.55 -15.93 13.43
N GLU A 201 16.44 -16.89 13.17
CA GLU A 201 17.56 -17.28 14.03
C GLU A 201 18.05 -16.04 14.81
N PRO A 202 18.11 -16.08 16.16
CA PRO A 202 18.50 -14.91 16.93
C PRO A 202 19.81 -14.37 16.37
N PRO A 203 19.98 -13.03 16.24
CA PRO A 203 21.25 -12.47 15.82
C PRO A 203 22.30 -13.05 16.73
N ASP A 204 23.23 -13.78 16.15
CA ASP A 204 24.21 -14.57 16.87
C ASP A 204 25.01 -13.61 17.75
N LEU A 205 24.62 -13.49 19.03
CA LEU A 205 25.29 -12.67 20.05
C LEU A 205 26.73 -13.18 20.32
N ARG A 206 27.16 -14.21 19.58
CA ARG A 206 28.51 -14.76 19.52
C ARG A 206 29.42 -14.08 18.51
N THR A 207 29.00 -13.05 17.80
CA THR A 207 29.97 -12.17 17.12
C THR A 207 30.60 -11.29 18.19
N GLY A 208 31.70 -11.81 18.77
CA GLY A 208 32.44 -11.16 19.84
C GLY A 208 32.72 -9.71 19.51
N VAL A 209 32.24 -8.82 20.38
CA VAL A 209 32.74 -7.45 20.46
C VAL A 209 34.24 -7.55 20.68
N LEU A 210 35.02 -7.33 19.62
CA LEU A 210 36.46 -7.08 19.72
C LEU A 210 36.62 -5.74 20.44
N LEU A 211 36.65 -5.79 21.76
CA LEU A 211 37.15 -4.69 22.57
C LEU A 211 38.61 -4.48 22.15
N PRO A 212 39.00 -3.27 21.70
CA PRO A 212 40.40 -2.98 21.49
C PRO A 212 41.11 -3.15 22.84
N ARG A 213 42.01 -4.13 22.93
CA ARG A 213 42.98 -4.22 24.02
C ARG A 213 43.80 -2.93 23.98
N LEU A 214 43.51 -2.01 24.89
CA LEU A 214 44.43 -0.94 25.23
C LEU A 214 45.63 -1.61 25.89
N ALA A 215 46.74 -1.69 25.15
CA ALA A 215 48.03 -2.05 25.69
C ALA A 215 48.50 -0.95 26.64
N ALA A 216 49.12 -1.40 27.73
CA ALA A 216 49.77 -0.58 28.76
C ALA A 216 50.91 0.27 28.22
#